data_AF-A0AAW0D735-F1
#
_entry.id   AF-A0AAW0D735-F1
#
_cell.length_a   1.000
_cell.length_b   1.000
_cell.length_c   1.000
_cell.angle_alpha   90.00
_cell.angle_beta   90.00
_cell.angle_gamma   90.00
#
_symmetry.space_group_name_H-M   'P 1'
#
loop_
_entity.id
_entity.type
_entity.pdbx_description
1 polymer ?
#
loop_
_entity_poly.entity_id
_entity_poly.type
_entity_poly.pdbx_seq_one_letter_code
_entity_poly.pdbx_strand_id
1 'polypeptide(L)'
;MARQTGDVHGDLPDIPVGLMFADREDLHKSGLHNQTIAGISGTKAEGGAFSIVLNEGYEDDEDRGNEIIYTGEGKGKPEEGQERIPGKKQQGDQDMKSRGNAALQKNVESGLPVRVIRGPNGNLKYSPLQGYRYDGLYDVKEAYIEKGEAGFKMCKFRLERATVPTQDELPLHITGKGANDDYWSIDGREKLGKRRVNNPASSEPSASTSDTASQQAIQEKRREIAGKPRLGNMSFSKKKSVSN
;
A
#
# COMPACT_ATOMS: atom_id res chain seq x y z
N MET A 1 -20.92 12.71 22.94
CA MET A 1 -20.60 11.31 23.29
C MET A 1 -19.10 11.21 23.49
N ALA A 2 -18.63 10.52 24.54
CA ALA A 2 -17.21 10.38 24.81
C ALA A 2 -16.53 9.62 23.66
N ARG A 3 -15.40 10.14 23.17
CA ARG A 3 -14.56 9.48 22.17
C ARG A 3 -14.10 8.15 22.79
N GLN A 4 -14.58 7.02 22.27
CA GLN A 4 -14.02 5.73 22.63
C GLN A 4 -12.59 5.76 22.09
N THR A 5 -11.60 5.90 22.98
CA THR A 5 -10.19 5.87 22.58
C THR A 5 -9.93 4.49 22.01
N GLY A 6 -9.64 4.37 20.72
CA GLY A 6 -9.35 3.08 20.07
C GLY A 6 -8.03 2.42 20.50
N ASP A 7 -7.45 2.89 21.61
CA ASP A 7 -6.29 2.36 22.30
C ASP A 7 -6.69 1.14 23.15
N VAL A 8 -7.31 0.17 22.49
CA VAL A 8 -7.67 -1.15 23.01
C VAL A 8 -7.13 -2.20 22.06
N HIS A 9 -6.77 -3.37 22.57
CA HIS A 9 -6.36 -4.51 21.73
C HIS A 9 -7.57 -5.23 21.15
N GLY A 10 -7.39 -5.84 19.97
CA GLY A 10 -8.45 -6.55 19.26
C GLY A 10 -9.28 -5.65 18.34
N ASP A 11 -10.42 -6.21 17.90
CA ASP A 11 -11.38 -5.54 17.04
C ASP A 11 -12.08 -4.38 17.76
N LEU A 12 -12.47 -3.36 16.99
CA LEU A 12 -13.34 -2.29 17.47
C LEU A 12 -14.80 -2.59 17.11
N PRO A 13 -15.77 -2.25 17.98
CA PRO A 13 -17.18 -2.31 17.63
C PRO A 13 -17.46 -1.55 16.34
N ASP A 14 -18.33 -2.12 15.50
CA ASP A 14 -18.80 -1.52 14.25
C ASP A 14 -17.72 -1.24 13.18
N ILE A 15 -16.50 -1.76 13.35
CA ILE A 15 -15.43 -1.68 12.35
C ILE A 15 -15.05 -3.11 11.91
N PRO A 16 -15.80 -3.70 10.96
CA PRO A 16 -15.52 -5.04 10.47
C PRO A 16 -14.25 -5.07 9.61
N VAL A 17 -13.63 -6.25 9.53
CA VAL A 17 -12.56 -6.52 8.56
C VAL A 17 -13.06 -6.25 7.15
N GLY A 18 -12.22 -5.64 6.33
CA GLY A 18 -12.55 -5.17 4.99
C GLY A 18 -13.07 -3.74 4.92
N LEU A 19 -13.38 -3.08 6.06
CA LEU A 19 -13.84 -1.70 6.05
C LEU A 19 -12.77 -0.76 5.47
N MET A 20 -13.21 0.12 4.57
CA MET A 20 -12.38 1.08 3.84
C MET A 20 -12.47 2.48 4.47
N PHE A 21 -11.36 3.19 4.48
CA PHE A 21 -11.22 4.57 4.92
C PHE A 21 -10.59 5.40 3.81
N ALA A 22 -11.04 6.65 3.60
CA ALA A 22 -10.54 7.45 2.49
C ALA A 22 -9.06 7.82 2.67
N ASP A 23 -8.67 8.16 3.90
CA ASP A 23 -7.32 8.62 4.23
C ASP A 23 -6.91 8.33 5.69
N ARG A 24 -5.73 8.84 6.08
CA ARG A 24 -5.18 8.72 7.43
C ARG A 24 -5.97 9.52 8.47
N GLU A 25 -6.67 10.57 8.07
CA GLU A 25 -7.47 11.38 8.97
C GLU A 25 -8.76 10.63 9.34
N ASP A 26 -9.41 9.99 8.38
CA ASP A 26 -10.57 9.14 8.62
C ASP A 26 -10.22 7.92 9.49
N LEU A 27 -9.06 7.30 9.29
CA LEU A 27 -8.53 6.24 10.18
C LEU A 27 -8.32 6.74 11.62
N HIS A 28 -7.83 7.96 11.80
CA HIS A 28 -7.64 8.56 13.12
C HIS A 28 -8.97 8.91 13.79
N LYS A 29 -9.94 9.39 13.01
CA LYS A 29 -11.30 9.71 13.50
C LYS A 29 -12.07 8.46 13.92
N SER A 30 -11.88 7.34 13.22
CA SER A 30 -12.52 6.06 13.56
C SER A 30 -11.95 5.41 14.82
N GLY A 31 -10.77 5.83 15.27
CA GLY A 31 -10.06 5.21 16.40
C GLY A 31 -9.32 3.93 16.03
N LEU A 32 -9.48 3.41 14.81
CA LEU A 32 -8.80 2.18 14.38
C LEU A 32 -7.28 2.31 14.44
N HIS A 33 -6.77 3.50 14.08
CA HIS A 33 -5.36 3.85 14.17
C HIS A 33 -5.16 5.32 14.57
N ASN A 34 -4.74 5.55 15.82
CA ASN A 34 -4.72 6.88 16.43
C ASN A 34 -3.56 7.79 15.96
N GLN A 35 -2.67 7.33 15.08
CA GLN A 35 -1.61 8.15 14.51
C GLN A 35 -2.00 8.63 13.11
N THR A 36 -1.80 9.91 12.80
CA THR A 36 -2.03 10.45 11.45
C THR A 36 -0.81 10.27 10.52
N ILE A 37 0.38 10.12 11.11
CA ILE A 37 1.65 10.00 10.37
C ILE A 37 2.32 8.66 10.66
N ALA A 38 2.63 8.38 11.93
CA ALA A 38 3.40 7.20 12.32
C ALA A 38 2.74 5.89 11.88
N GLY A 39 3.54 4.88 11.57
CA GLY A 39 3.03 3.57 11.16
C GLY A 39 2.53 2.72 12.32
N ILE A 40 2.98 3.00 13.56
CA ILE A 40 2.68 2.21 14.77
C ILE A 40 1.91 3.07 15.78
N SER A 41 0.75 2.58 16.23
CA SER A 41 -0.04 3.19 17.31
C SER A 41 0.07 2.38 18.59
N GLY A 42 0.29 3.05 19.72
CA GLY A 42 0.49 2.44 21.05
C GLY A 42 1.91 2.60 21.60
N THR A 43 2.11 2.20 22.84
CA THR A 43 3.37 2.29 23.59
C THR A 43 3.57 1.06 24.48
N LYS A 44 4.81 0.81 24.91
CA LYS A 44 5.08 -0.26 25.90
C LYS A 44 4.32 -0.05 27.22
N ALA A 45 4.15 1.19 27.66
CA ALA A 45 3.46 1.52 28.91
C ALA A 45 1.95 1.24 28.85
N GLU A 46 1.36 1.32 27.66
CA GLU A 46 -0.05 1.04 27.41
C GLU A 46 -0.35 -0.45 27.16
N GLY A 47 0.66 -1.32 27.27
CA GLY A 47 0.52 -2.77 27.08
C GLY A 47 0.94 -3.28 25.69
N GLY A 48 1.30 -2.38 24.78
CA GLY A 48 1.82 -2.73 23.44
C GLY A 48 1.28 -1.82 22.35
N ALA A 49 1.53 -2.22 21.11
CA ALA A 49 0.94 -1.61 19.94
C ALA A 49 -0.50 -2.12 19.73
N PHE A 50 -1.41 -1.20 19.41
CA PHE A 50 -2.81 -1.49 19.11
C PHE A 50 -3.03 -1.73 17.62
N SER A 51 -2.33 -0.96 16.77
CA SER A 51 -2.48 -1.06 15.32
C SER A 51 -1.23 -0.61 14.56
N ILE A 52 -1.05 -1.18 13.37
CA ILE A 52 -0.03 -0.80 12.41
C ILE A 52 -0.60 -0.48 11.02
N VAL A 53 0.10 0.35 10.27
CA VAL A 53 -0.21 0.70 8.88
C VAL A 53 0.91 0.24 7.95
N LEU A 54 0.53 -0.53 6.92
CA LEU A 54 1.37 -0.92 5.78
C LEU A 54 1.08 0.01 4.60
N ASN A 55 1.97 0.95 4.28
CA ASN A 55 1.78 1.91 3.19
C ASN A 55 3.11 2.47 2.65
N GLU A 56 3.99 1.58 2.13
CA GLU A 56 5.31 1.91 1.53
C GLU A 56 6.26 2.73 2.43
N GLY A 57 6.38 2.32 3.69
CA GLY A 57 7.25 2.99 4.66
C GLY A 57 8.73 2.66 4.48
N TYR A 58 9.06 1.38 4.25
CA TYR A 58 10.43 0.85 4.26
C TYR A 58 10.61 -0.11 3.09
N GLU A 59 11.78 -0.05 2.46
CA GLU A 59 12.18 -0.99 1.39
C GLU A 59 12.24 -2.43 1.90
N ASP A 60 12.52 -2.61 3.20
CA ASP A 60 12.68 -3.91 3.81
C ASP A 60 11.35 -4.60 4.25
N ASP A 61 10.18 -4.00 4.00
CA ASP A 61 8.90 -4.61 4.39
C ASP A 61 8.55 -5.80 3.47
N GLU A 62 8.28 -6.97 4.07
CA GLU A 62 7.79 -8.13 3.33
C GLU A 62 6.34 -8.44 3.71
N ASP A 63 5.41 -8.22 2.78
CA ASP A 63 4.00 -8.54 2.98
C ASP A 63 3.60 -9.76 2.15
N ARG A 64 3.38 -10.89 2.82
CA ARG A 64 2.95 -12.17 2.24
C ARG A 64 1.48 -12.44 2.54
N GLY A 65 0.70 -11.41 2.90
CA GLY A 65 -0.71 -11.52 3.22
C GLY A 65 -0.89 -11.97 4.66
N ASN A 66 -0.93 -13.29 4.90
CA ASN A 66 -1.11 -13.86 6.24
C ASN A 66 0.15 -13.82 7.09
N GLU A 67 1.32 -13.62 6.49
CA GLU A 67 2.58 -13.39 7.17
C GLU A 67 3.14 -12.03 6.73
N ILE A 68 3.64 -11.24 7.67
CA ILE A 68 4.26 -9.94 7.41
C ILE A 68 5.59 -9.87 8.17
N ILE A 69 6.66 -9.47 7.49
CA ILE A 69 7.88 -8.98 8.14
C ILE A 69 7.83 -7.47 8.10
N TYR A 70 7.43 -6.87 9.23
CA TYR A 70 7.27 -5.44 9.38
C TYR A 70 8.56 -4.79 9.89
N THR A 71 8.95 -3.69 9.26
CA THR A 71 10.09 -2.89 9.69
C THR A 71 9.66 -1.85 10.73
N GLY A 72 10.39 -1.79 11.84
CA GLY A 72 10.15 -0.88 12.94
C GLY A 72 10.24 0.59 12.55
N GLU A 73 9.80 1.46 13.46
CA GLU A 73 9.93 2.90 13.29
C GLU A 73 11.35 3.40 13.56
N GLY A 74 11.65 4.56 12.96
CA GLY A 74 12.88 5.32 13.16
C GLY A 74 13.75 5.32 11.92
N LYS A 75 14.34 6.48 11.61
CA LYS A 75 15.31 6.62 10.50
C LYS A 75 16.75 6.27 10.93
N GLY A 76 16.93 5.85 12.18
CA GLY A 76 18.23 5.81 12.84
C GLY A 76 18.88 7.18 13.00
N LYS A 77 20.12 7.19 13.50
CA LYS A 77 20.96 8.38 13.60
C LYS A 77 22.20 8.18 12.73
N PRO A 78 22.64 9.20 11.96
CA PRO A 78 23.93 9.17 11.29
C PRO A 78 25.05 8.84 12.27
N GLU A 79 26.11 8.25 11.76
CA GLU A 79 27.35 8.10 12.52
C GLU A 79 27.86 9.47 12.99
N GLU A 80 28.58 9.49 14.11
CA GLU A 80 29.10 10.73 14.67
C GLU A 80 29.98 11.47 13.64
N GLY A 81 29.66 12.74 13.40
CA GLY A 81 30.33 13.57 12.38
C GLY A 81 29.74 13.49 10.96
N GLN A 82 28.72 12.67 10.72
CA GLN A 82 27.99 12.66 9.44
C GLN A 82 26.71 13.49 9.51
N GLU A 83 26.46 14.25 8.44
CA GLU A 83 25.21 14.98 8.28
C GLU A 83 24.09 14.07 7.78
N ARG A 84 22.85 14.43 8.13
CA ARG A 84 21.66 13.76 7.61
C ARG A 84 21.54 13.99 6.11
N ILE A 85 21.40 12.90 5.35
CA ILE A 85 21.15 12.99 3.91
C ILE A 85 19.66 13.30 3.68
N PRO A 86 19.31 14.47 3.09
CA PRO A 86 17.92 14.80 2.78
C PRO A 86 17.30 13.76 1.82
N GLY A 87 16.03 13.42 2.06
CA GLY A 87 15.30 12.47 1.21
C GLY A 87 15.60 10.98 1.47
N LYS A 88 16.62 10.63 2.26
CA LYS A 88 16.86 9.22 2.64
C LYS A 88 15.88 8.77 3.72
N LYS A 89 15.27 7.60 3.50
CA LYS A 89 14.35 6.95 4.43
C LYS A 89 15.10 6.44 5.67
N GLN A 90 16.24 5.76 5.48
CA GLN A 90 17.17 5.36 6.55
C GLN A 90 18.45 6.19 6.55
N GLN A 91 18.94 6.47 7.75
CA GLN A 91 20.13 7.28 8.02
C GLN A 91 21.02 6.67 9.12
N GLY A 92 20.67 5.49 9.65
CA GLY A 92 21.42 4.84 10.72
C GLY A 92 20.71 3.62 11.29
N ASP A 93 21.34 3.00 12.30
CA ASP A 93 20.76 1.90 13.08
C ASP A 93 19.48 2.35 13.78
N GLN A 94 18.41 1.56 13.66
CA GLN A 94 17.20 1.68 14.46
C GLN A 94 17.44 1.21 15.90
N ASP A 95 16.65 1.75 16.83
CA ASP A 95 16.67 1.35 18.24
C ASP A 95 15.37 0.64 18.59
N MET A 96 15.48 -0.58 19.12
CA MET A 96 14.35 -1.37 19.62
C MET A 96 13.64 -0.67 20.81
N LYS A 97 14.32 0.24 21.50
CA LYS A 97 13.75 1.05 22.59
C LYS A 97 12.91 2.23 22.09
N SER A 98 12.87 2.50 20.79
CA SER A 98 12.00 3.52 20.22
C SER A 98 10.53 3.21 20.55
N ARG A 99 9.71 4.26 20.66
CA ARG A 99 8.35 4.18 21.20
C ARG A 99 7.51 3.04 20.59
N GLY A 100 7.41 3.00 19.26
CA GLY A 100 6.65 2.00 18.52
C GLY A 100 7.32 0.63 18.48
N ASN A 101 8.65 0.57 18.40
CA ASN A 101 9.41 -0.70 18.39
C ASN A 101 9.27 -1.43 19.73
N ALA A 102 9.41 -0.70 20.84
CA ALA A 102 9.21 -1.23 22.18
C ALA A 102 7.75 -1.64 22.42
N ALA A 103 6.79 -1.00 21.75
CA ALA A 103 5.38 -1.37 21.80
C ALA A 103 5.14 -2.71 21.08
N LEU A 104 5.65 -2.89 19.86
CA LEU A 104 5.54 -4.17 19.14
C LEU A 104 6.31 -5.30 19.83
N GLN A 105 7.46 -5.01 20.41
CA GLN A 105 8.17 -5.98 21.27
C GLN A 105 7.30 -6.40 22.45
N LYS A 106 6.50 -5.49 23.01
CA LYS A 106 5.57 -5.81 24.09
C LYS A 106 4.40 -6.70 23.62
N ASN A 107 3.95 -6.58 22.37
CA ASN A 107 2.98 -7.54 21.79
C ASN A 107 3.55 -8.96 21.74
N VAL A 108 4.84 -9.14 21.42
CA VAL A 108 5.49 -10.46 21.47
C VAL A 108 5.44 -11.04 22.89
N GLU A 109 5.78 -10.24 23.89
CA GLU A 109 5.78 -10.68 25.30
C GLU A 109 4.39 -11.02 25.82
N SER A 110 3.36 -10.29 25.39
CA SER A 110 2.00 -10.39 25.92
C SER A 110 1.08 -11.31 25.11
N GLY A 111 1.44 -11.61 23.86
CA GLY A 111 0.56 -12.29 22.90
C GLY A 111 -0.65 -11.46 22.48
N LEU A 112 -0.71 -10.16 22.81
CA LEU A 112 -1.82 -9.31 22.45
C LEU A 112 -1.77 -8.97 20.95
N PRO A 113 -2.90 -9.10 20.23
CA PRO A 113 -2.92 -8.89 18.79
C PRO A 113 -2.80 -7.41 18.44
N VAL A 114 -2.41 -7.17 17.18
CA VAL A 114 -2.32 -5.86 16.56
C VAL A 114 -3.24 -5.80 15.34
N ARG A 115 -3.99 -4.70 15.19
CA ARG A 115 -4.78 -4.45 13.98
C ARG A 115 -3.87 -4.06 12.84
N VAL A 116 -4.02 -4.69 11.68
CA VAL A 116 -3.27 -4.36 10.46
C VAL A 116 -4.16 -3.59 9.50
N ILE A 117 -3.66 -2.46 9.03
CA ILE A 117 -4.30 -1.61 8.04
C ILE A 117 -3.39 -1.51 6.82
N ARG A 118 -3.89 -1.86 5.62
CA ARG A 118 -3.13 -1.69 4.36
C ARG A 118 -3.58 -0.44 3.62
N GLY A 119 -2.63 0.39 3.22
CA GLY A 119 -2.85 1.60 2.42
C GLY A 119 -2.50 1.40 0.95
N PRO A 120 -2.78 2.39 0.08
CA PRO A 120 -2.77 2.18 -1.36
C PRO A 120 -1.37 2.04 -1.98
N ASN A 121 -0.35 2.46 -1.23
CA ASN A 121 1.04 2.34 -1.62
C ASN A 121 1.67 1.07 -1.06
N GLY A 122 0.93 0.14 -0.45
CA GLY A 122 1.52 -1.12 0.01
C GLY A 122 1.71 -2.15 -1.10
N ASN A 123 1.93 -3.40 -0.67
CA ASN A 123 2.14 -4.55 -1.55
C ASN A 123 1.05 -4.69 -2.63
N LEU A 124 1.47 -4.86 -3.89
CA LEU A 124 0.61 -4.94 -5.06
C LEU A 124 -0.48 -6.01 -5.00
N LYS A 125 -0.22 -7.11 -4.29
CA LYS A 125 -1.12 -8.26 -4.19
C LYS A 125 -2.14 -8.11 -3.06
N TYR A 126 -1.78 -7.48 -1.95
CA TYR A 126 -2.60 -7.47 -0.74
C TYR A 126 -3.19 -6.10 -0.42
N SER A 127 -2.53 -5.02 -0.84
CA SER A 127 -2.96 -3.67 -0.50
C SER A 127 -4.07 -3.17 -1.41
N PRO A 128 -5.02 -2.36 -0.89
CA PRO A 128 -6.07 -1.77 -1.71
C PRO A 128 -5.47 -0.86 -2.79
N LEU A 129 -6.24 -0.57 -3.84
CA LEU A 129 -5.81 0.36 -4.90
C LEU A 129 -5.95 1.83 -4.49
N GLN A 130 -6.86 2.11 -3.56
CA GLN A 130 -7.15 3.44 -3.05
C GLN A 130 -7.60 3.33 -1.60
N GLY A 131 -7.38 4.40 -0.83
CA GLY A 131 -7.74 4.44 0.59
C GLY A 131 -7.03 3.38 1.43
N TYR A 132 -7.49 3.22 2.66
CA TYR A 132 -6.92 2.29 3.63
C TYR A 132 -7.95 1.25 4.02
N ARG A 133 -7.55 0.00 4.15
CA ARG A 133 -8.44 -1.11 4.50
C ARG A 133 -8.02 -1.76 5.80
N TYR A 134 -8.97 -2.01 6.69
CA TYR A 134 -8.74 -2.84 7.86
C TYR A 134 -8.66 -4.32 7.47
N ASP A 135 -7.50 -4.96 7.65
CA ASP A 135 -7.25 -6.34 7.21
C ASP A 135 -7.23 -7.37 8.35
N GLY A 136 -7.67 -6.94 9.53
CA GLY A 136 -7.84 -7.76 10.72
C GLY A 136 -6.66 -7.74 11.67
N LEU A 137 -6.72 -8.65 12.63
CA LEU A 137 -5.80 -8.91 13.72
C LEU A 137 -4.69 -9.86 13.30
N TYR A 138 -3.49 -9.51 13.75
CA TYR A 138 -2.28 -10.29 13.60
C TYR A 138 -1.61 -10.43 14.96
N ASP A 139 -1.02 -11.59 15.19
CA ASP A 139 -0.16 -11.82 16.33
C ASP A 139 1.27 -11.44 15.96
N VAL A 140 1.94 -10.68 16.83
CA VAL A 140 3.37 -10.41 16.67
C VAL A 140 4.13 -11.59 17.28
N LYS A 141 4.69 -12.46 16.43
CA LYS A 141 5.33 -13.70 16.85
C LYS A 141 6.77 -13.49 17.29
N GLU A 142 7.50 -12.63 16.61
CA GLU A 142 8.93 -12.41 16.85
C GLU A 142 9.29 -10.94 16.69
N ALA A 143 10.30 -10.51 17.45
CA ALA A 143 10.96 -9.21 17.32
C ALA A 143 12.48 -9.44 17.31
N TYR A 144 13.16 -8.96 16.29
CA TYR A 144 14.61 -9.14 16.12
C TYR A 144 15.25 -7.94 15.43
N ILE A 145 16.59 -7.95 15.35
CA ILE A 145 17.35 -6.94 14.63
C ILE A 145 18.07 -7.63 13.49
N GLU A 146 17.94 -7.07 12.28
CA GLU A 146 18.60 -7.56 11.07
C GLU A 146 19.21 -6.39 10.30
N LYS A 147 20.24 -6.65 9.50
CA LYS A 147 20.81 -5.63 8.62
C LYS A 147 19.89 -5.45 7.40
N GLY A 148 19.31 -4.28 7.23
CA GLY A 148 18.46 -3.95 6.09
C GLY A 148 19.25 -3.65 4.81
N GLU A 149 18.53 -3.37 3.72
CA GLU A 149 19.08 -3.12 2.37
C GLU A 149 20.03 -1.92 2.36
N ALA A 150 19.71 -0.87 3.11
CA ALA A 150 20.56 0.31 3.29
C ALA A 150 21.84 0.03 4.12
N GLY A 151 21.99 -1.18 4.66
CA GLY A 151 23.16 -1.60 5.44
C GLY A 151 23.12 -1.24 6.93
N PHE A 152 22.00 -0.71 7.41
CA PHE A 152 21.80 -0.37 8.83
C PHE A 152 21.05 -1.48 9.56
N LYS A 153 21.17 -1.52 10.89
CA LYS A 153 20.36 -2.39 11.73
C LYS A 153 18.91 -1.90 11.75
N MET A 154 18.01 -2.77 11.35
CA MET A 154 16.57 -2.55 11.30
C MET A 154 15.90 -3.42 12.37
N CYS A 155 14.96 -2.84 13.11
CA CYS A 155 14.07 -3.60 13.97
C CYS A 155 13.05 -4.31 13.07
N LYS A 156 12.94 -5.62 13.22
CA LYS A 156 12.05 -6.47 12.43
C LYS A 156 11.05 -7.17 13.32
N PHE A 157 9.81 -7.25 12.85
CA PHE A 157 8.72 -7.91 13.54
C PHE A 157 8.06 -8.90 12.59
N ARG A 158 7.98 -10.17 12.98
CA ARG A 158 7.25 -11.19 12.23
C ARG A 158 5.84 -11.29 12.76
N LEU A 159 4.86 -11.03 11.91
CA LEU A 159 3.45 -11.08 12.24
C LEU A 159 2.78 -12.21 11.49
N GLU A 160 1.85 -12.90 12.16
CA GLU A 160 0.99 -13.91 11.56
C GLU A 160 -0.46 -13.52 11.76
N ARG A 161 -1.29 -13.67 10.74
CA ARG A 161 -2.71 -13.34 10.82
C ARG A 161 -3.40 -14.26 11.82
N ALA A 162 -4.10 -13.66 12.79
CA ALA A 162 -4.80 -14.40 13.81
C ALA A 162 -5.95 -15.23 13.20
N THR A 163 -6.12 -16.46 13.70
CA THR A 163 -7.24 -17.32 13.30
C THR A 163 -8.42 -17.05 14.24
N VAL A 164 -9.27 -16.09 13.87
CA VAL A 164 -10.49 -15.75 14.61
C VAL A 164 -11.72 -15.87 13.71
N PRO A 165 -12.90 -16.30 14.22
CA PRO A 165 -14.10 -16.49 13.39
C PRO A 165 -14.60 -15.25 12.66
N THR A 166 -14.23 -14.06 13.12
CA THR A 166 -14.65 -12.76 12.57
C THR A 166 -13.81 -12.30 11.38
N GLN A 167 -12.85 -13.12 10.92
CA GLN A 167 -11.88 -12.75 9.89
C GLN A 167 -11.92 -13.66 8.67
N ASP A 168 -12.65 -13.22 7.65
CA ASP A 168 -12.63 -13.83 6.32
C ASP A 168 -11.22 -13.82 5.70
N GLU A 169 -11.05 -14.58 4.62
CA GLU A 169 -9.80 -14.59 3.85
C GLU A 169 -9.43 -13.19 3.35
N LEU A 170 -8.13 -12.92 3.26
CA LEU A 170 -7.66 -11.63 2.76
C LEU A 170 -8.08 -11.43 1.30
N PRO A 171 -8.68 -10.29 0.96
CA PRO A 171 -8.96 -9.98 -0.44
C PRO A 171 -7.63 -9.85 -1.20
N LEU A 172 -7.53 -10.57 -2.31
CA LEU A 172 -6.39 -10.49 -3.21
C LEU A 172 -6.64 -9.44 -4.28
N HIS A 173 -5.65 -8.63 -4.58
CA HIS A 173 -5.59 -7.83 -5.79
C HIS A 173 -4.58 -8.51 -6.70
N ILE A 174 -5.04 -9.45 -7.51
CA ILE A 174 -4.19 -10.00 -8.56
C ILE A 174 -4.08 -8.92 -9.63
N THR A 175 -3.13 -8.02 -9.45
CA THR A 175 -2.77 -7.04 -10.46
C THR A 175 -1.76 -7.68 -11.38
N GLY A 176 -2.09 -7.79 -12.67
CA GLY A 176 -1.09 -8.11 -13.67
C GLY A 176 -0.43 -6.85 -14.21
N LYS A 177 0.87 -6.95 -14.50
CA LYS A 177 1.63 -5.87 -15.11
C LYS A 177 1.41 -5.89 -16.63
N GLY A 178 0.70 -4.89 -17.15
CA GLY A 178 0.57 -4.65 -18.59
C GLY A 178 1.87 -4.13 -19.21
N ALA A 179 1.99 -4.20 -20.53
CA ALA A 179 3.19 -3.84 -21.29
C ALA A 179 3.67 -2.37 -21.13
N ASN A 180 2.83 -1.49 -20.55
CA ASN A 180 3.11 -0.06 -20.37
C ASN A 180 3.21 0.36 -18.88
N ASP A 181 3.50 -0.57 -17.97
CA ASP A 181 3.37 -0.38 -16.52
C ASP A 181 1.93 -0.08 -16.05
N ASP A 182 0.93 -0.40 -16.89
CA ASP A 182 -0.49 -0.31 -16.53
C ASP A 182 -0.90 -1.57 -15.76
N TYR A 183 -1.54 -1.40 -14.60
CA TYR A 183 -2.02 -2.54 -13.81
C TYR A 183 -3.46 -2.91 -14.21
N TRP A 184 -3.84 -4.17 -14.09
CA TRP A 184 -5.21 -4.63 -14.35
C TRP A 184 -5.60 -5.65 -13.30
N SER A 185 -6.82 -5.54 -12.76
CA SER A 185 -7.35 -6.49 -11.78
C SER A 185 -7.97 -7.69 -12.47
N ILE A 186 -7.78 -8.89 -11.90
CA ILE A 186 -8.46 -10.11 -12.36
C ILE A 186 -9.95 -10.12 -11.96
N ASP A 187 -10.33 -9.47 -10.85
CA ASP A 187 -11.70 -9.54 -10.31
C ASP A 187 -12.74 -8.67 -11.05
N GLY A 188 -12.35 -8.04 -12.16
CA GLY A 188 -13.24 -7.29 -13.02
C GLY A 188 -12.42 -6.54 -14.05
N ARG A 189 -12.75 -6.69 -15.35
CA ARG A 189 -12.03 -6.09 -16.49
C ARG A 189 -12.07 -4.56 -16.46
N GLU A 190 -11.32 -3.93 -15.58
CA GLU A 190 -11.11 -2.50 -15.54
C GLU A 190 -9.61 -2.17 -15.68
N LYS A 191 -9.31 -1.22 -16.56
CA LYS A 191 -7.96 -0.67 -16.70
C LYS A 191 -7.68 0.16 -15.46
N LEU A 192 -6.74 -0.29 -14.63
CA LEU A 192 -6.22 0.53 -13.55
C LEU A 192 -5.12 1.39 -14.18
N GLY A 193 -5.35 2.69 -14.26
CA GLY A 193 -4.34 3.64 -14.75
C GLY A 193 -3.03 3.53 -13.95
N LYS A 194 -2.01 4.30 -14.36
CA LYS A 194 -0.71 4.32 -13.68
C LYS A 194 -0.87 4.59 -12.18
N ARG A 195 -0.26 3.77 -11.32
CA ARG A 195 -0.13 4.09 -9.88
C ARG A 195 0.64 5.40 -9.76
N ARG A 196 0.01 6.41 -9.16
CA ARG A 196 0.72 7.63 -8.76
C ARG A 196 1.54 7.32 -7.52
N VAL A 197 2.83 7.07 -7.70
CA VAL A 197 3.80 7.16 -6.60
C VAL A 197 3.87 8.63 -6.21
N ASN A 198 3.15 9.04 -5.18
CA ASN A 198 3.29 10.38 -4.62
C ASN A 198 4.66 10.42 -3.94
N ASN A 199 5.68 10.86 -4.67
CA ASN A 199 7.00 11.12 -4.12
C ASN A 199 6.95 12.48 -3.40
N PRO A 200 7.14 12.56 -2.07
CA PRO A 200 7.07 13.83 -1.36
C PRO A 200 8.44 14.53 -1.46
N ALA A 201 8.78 15.02 -2.64
CA ALA A 201 9.91 15.93 -2.86
C ALA A 201 9.80 16.64 -4.21
N SER A 202 8.96 17.67 -4.31
CA SER A 202 9.19 18.89 -5.10
C SER A 202 7.90 19.71 -5.20
N SER A 203 7.68 20.62 -4.26
CA SER A 203 6.82 21.78 -4.47
C SER A 203 7.72 22.98 -4.77
N GLU A 204 7.68 23.50 -6.00
CA GLU A 204 7.40 24.92 -6.33
C GLU A 204 7.64 25.24 -7.83
N PRO A 205 7.08 26.36 -8.36
CA PRO A 205 6.49 26.39 -9.68
C PRO A 205 7.40 27.03 -10.74
N SER A 206 7.20 26.66 -12.02
CA SER A 206 7.68 27.50 -13.13
C SER A 206 6.78 27.40 -14.36
N ALA A 207 6.41 28.56 -14.88
CA ALA A 207 5.58 28.77 -16.05
C ALA A 207 6.28 28.43 -17.39
N SER A 208 5.43 28.06 -18.37
CA SER A 208 5.58 28.12 -19.84
C SER A 208 6.88 27.66 -20.52
N THR A 209 6.74 26.79 -21.52
CA THR A 209 6.82 27.19 -22.95
C THR A 209 6.31 26.05 -23.84
N SER A 210 5.69 26.46 -24.94
CA SER A 210 5.01 25.69 -25.97
C SER A 210 5.94 24.80 -26.79
N ASP A 211 5.53 23.56 -27.08
CA ASP A 211 6.13 22.77 -28.16
C ASP A 211 5.09 22.49 -29.26
N THR A 212 5.01 23.43 -30.20
CA THR A 212 4.04 23.48 -31.31
C THR A 212 4.28 22.36 -32.34
N ALA A 213 5.47 21.77 -32.38
CA ALA A 213 5.83 20.69 -33.31
C ALA A 213 5.05 19.39 -33.04
N SER A 214 4.79 19.10 -31.76
CA SER A 214 4.08 17.89 -31.35
C SER A 214 2.58 17.92 -31.70
N GLN A 215 1.97 19.10 -31.74
CA GLN A 215 0.55 19.25 -32.08
C GLN A 215 0.29 19.16 -33.59
N GLN A 216 1.21 19.66 -34.41
CA GLN A 216 1.12 19.55 -35.88
C GLN A 216 1.26 18.09 -36.35
N ALA A 217 2.19 17.33 -35.78
CA ALA A 217 2.37 15.91 -36.12
C ALA A 217 1.14 15.04 -35.77
N ILE A 218 0.42 15.38 -34.69
CA ILE A 218 -0.82 14.70 -34.30
C ILE A 218 -1.99 15.08 -35.22
N GLN A 219 -2.03 16.31 -35.72
CA GLN A 219 -3.09 16.78 -36.62
C GLN A 219 -2.94 16.21 -38.04
N GLU A 220 -1.70 16.04 -38.53
CA GLU A 220 -1.42 15.43 -39.84
C GLU A 220 -1.75 13.93 -39.86
N LYS A 221 -1.37 13.17 -38.82
CA LYS A 221 -1.74 11.74 -38.68
C LYS A 221 -3.25 11.52 -38.64
N ARG A 222 -4.03 12.46 -38.09
CA ARG A 222 -5.50 12.36 -38.05
C ARG A 222 -6.14 12.56 -39.43
N ARG A 223 -5.56 13.38 -40.30
CA ARG A 223 -6.05 13.57 -41.68
C ARG A 223 -5.75 12.36 -42.57
N GLU A 224 -4.63 11.69 -42.35
CA GLU A 224 -4.25 10.49 -43.11
C GLU A 224 -5.19 9.29 -42.84
N ILE A 225 -5.69 9.17 -41.61
CA ILE A 225 -6.61 8.09 -41.21
C ILE A 225 -8.04 8.34 -41.69
N ALA A 226 -8.45 9.61 -41.82
CA ALA A 226 -9.80 9.97 -42.26
C ALA A 226 -10.02 9.80 -43.78
N GLY A 227 -8.96 9.65 -44.58
CA GLY A 227 -9.03 9.55 -46.04
C GLY A 227 -9.05 8.14 -46.63
N LYS A 228 -8.94 7.08 -45.81
CA LYS A 228 -8.88 5.70 -46.33
C LYS A 228 -10.30 5.12 -46.47
N PRO A 229 -10.72 4.68 -47.67
CA PRO A 229 -12.04 4.08 -47.87
C PRO A 229 -12.15 2.74 -47.15
N ARG A 230 -13.29 2.51 -46.49
CA ARG A 230 -13.61 1.24 -45.84
C ARG A 230 -13.86 0.16 -46.90
N LEU A 231 -13.09 -0.93 -46.85
CA LEU A 231 -13.30 -2.12 -47.68
C LEU A 231 -14.71 -2.70 -47.41
N GLY A 232 -15.50 -2.79 -48.48
CA GLY A 232 -16.89 -3.21 -48.47
C GLY A 232 -17.09 -4.73 -48.31
N ASN A 233 -18.30 -5.06 -47.84
CA ASN A 233 -18.83 -6.40 -47.65
C ASN A 233 -18.71 -7.28 -48.92
N MET A 234 -18.09 -8.45 -48.80
CA MET A 234 -18.22 -9.52 -49.79
C MET A 234 -19.42 -10.40 -49.46
N SER A 235 -20.35 -10.48 -50.42
CA SER A 235 -21.49 -11.40 -50.43
C SER A 235 -21.06 -12.82 -50.75
N PHE A 236 -21.46 -13.80 -49.93
CA PHE A 236 -21.36 -15.23 -50.28
C PHE A 236 -22.64 -15.70 -50.98
N SER A 237 -22.51 -16.10 -52.25
CA SER A 237 -23.56 -16.77 -53.02
C SER A 237 -23.54 -18.28 -52.73
N LYS A 238 -24.67 -18.84 -52.28
CA LYS A 238 -24.87 -20.29 -52.09
C LYS A 238 -25.52 -20.87 -53.35
N LYS A 239 -24.79 -21.76 -54.05
CA LYS A 239 -25.38 -22.71 -55.02
C LYS A 239 -25.98 -23.91 -54.28
N LYS A 240 -27.21 -24.29 -54.63
CA LYS A 240 -27.82 -25.63 -54.50
C LYS A 240 -28.82 -25.75 -55.67
N SER A 241 -28.48 -26.54 -56.69
CA SER A 241 -28.81 -27.97 -56.88
C SER A 241 -30.17 -28.18 -57.57
N VAL A 242 -30.09 -28.94 -58.67
CA VAL A 242 -31.11 -29.35 -59.64
C VAL A 242 -32.18 -30.24 -59.03
N SER A 243 -33.44 -30.11 -59.50
CA SER A 243 -34.36 -31.24 -59.70
C SER A 243 -35.49 -30.86 -60.68
N ASN A 244 -35.65 -31.71 -61.69
CA ASN A 244 -36.68 -31.83 -62.75
C ASN A 244 -36.76 -30.77 -63.84
#